data_AF-A0A2S0N8U5-F1
#
_entry.id   AF-A0A2S0N8U5-F1
#
_cell.length_a   1.000
_cell.length_b   1.000
_cell.length_c   1.000
_cell.angle_alpha   90.00
_cell.angle_beta   90.00
_cell.angle_gamma   90.00
#
_symmetry.space_group_name_H-M   'P 1'
#
loop_
_entity.id
_entity.type
_entity.pdbx_description
1 polymer ?
#
loop_
_entity_poly.entity_id
_entity_poly.type
_entity_poly.pdbx_seq_one_letter_code
_entity_poly.pdbx_strand_id
1 'polypeptide(L)'
;MKAYTVVLAFCAALIVSNVPSSTQAQQRQPEPPIAGPGCPRAGTKSPRSSQRVPVTFFNGQHREAHLYWVDFNGNSVFYAKINRGQQYQVNSFAGHVWVALNERGRCVSTFAVSPAGGTIGL
;
A
#
# COMPACT_ATOMS: atom_id res chain seq x y z
N MET A 1 64.66 -31.18 -4.07
CA MET A 1 63.80 -32.37 -3.86
C MET A 1 62.85 -31.99 -2.73
N LYS A 2 61.52 -31.92 -2.79
CA LYS A 2 60.45 -32.05 -3.79
C LYS A 2 59.34 -31.06 -3.34
N ALA A 3 58.64 -30.45 -4.28
CA ALA A 3 57.48 -29.57 -4.07
C ALA A 3 56.17 -30.36 -4.18
N TYR A 4 55.15 -30.05 -3.37
CA TYR A 4 53.70 -30.38 -3.49
C TYR A 4 52.97 -29.59 -2.36
N THR A 5 51.76 -29.03 -2.41
CA THR A 5 50.73 -28.74 -3.41
C THR A 5 49.72 -27.78 -2.77
N VAL A 6 49.16 -26.87 -3.57
CA VAL A 6 48.12 -25.88 -3.24
C VAL A 6 46.85 -26.54 -2.68
N VAL A 7 46.35 -26.07 -1.54
CA VAL A 7 44.96 -26.30 -1.09
C VAL A 7 44.20 -24.98 -1.20
N LEU A 8 43.14 -25.01 -2.01
CA LEU A 8 42.29 -23.90 -2.41
C LEU A 8 41.31 -23.46 -1.30
N ALA A 9 41.27 -22.14 -1.11
CA ALA A 9 40.11 -21.25 -0.95
C ALA A 9 39.02 -21.51 0.12
N PHE A 10 38.83 -20.45 0.92
CA PHE A 10 37.80 -20.14 1.92
C PHE A 10 36.34 -20.41 1.51
N CYS A 11 35.52 -20.84 2.48
CA CYS A 11 34.16 -20.34 2.66
C CYS A 11 33.74 -20.49 4.13
N ALA A 12 33.88 -19.42 4.92
CA ALA A 12 33.24 -19.31 6.23
C ALA A 12 31.81 -18.82 6.02
N ALA A 13 30.80 -19.67 6.26
CA ALA A 13 29.40 -19.25 6.28
C ALA A 13 29.03 -18.82 7.71
N LEU A 14 29.04 -17.51 7.96
CA LEU A 14 28.52 -16.90 9.18
C LEU A 14 27.21 -16.15 8.88
N ILE A 15 26.35 -16.12 9.90
CA ILE A 15 25.27 -15.17 10.26
C ILE A 15 23.93 -15.14 9.48
N VAL A 16 22.93 -15.79 10.10
CA VAL A 16 21.53 -15.40 10.38
C VAL A 16 20.92 -14.30 9.48
N SER A 17 20.04 -14.68 8.55
CA SER A 17 19.13 -13.73 7.88
C SER A 17 17.92 -13.42 8.78
N ASN A 18 18.17 -12.80 9.94
CA ASN A 18 17.12 -12.03 10.61
C ASN A 18 16.88 -10.81 9.72
N VAL A 19 15.86 -10.82 8.87
CA VAL A 19 15.39 -9.60 8.20
C VAL A 19 14.71 -8.77 9.28
N PRO A 20 15.27 -7.62 9.72
CA PRO A 20 14.52 -6.74 10.58
C PRO A 20 13.45 -6.09 9.71
N SER A 21 12.18 -6.45 9.94
CA SER A 21 11.03 -5.74 9.37
C SER A 21 10.94 -4.35 10.00
N SER A 22 11.76 -3.46 9.44
CA SER A 22 11.62 -2.01 9.34
C SER A 22 10.69 -1.29 10.31
N THR A 23 11.34 -0.49 11.13
CA THR A 23 10.87 0.72 11.81
C THR A 23 9.92 1.57 10.93
N GLN A 24 8.94 2.19 11.57
CA GLN A 24 7.71 2.81 11.03
C GLN A 24 7.87 4.05 10.12
N ALA A 25 8.73 3.96 9.09
CA ALA A 25 8.76 4.84 7.92
C ALA A 25 9.04 4.05 6.63
N GLN A 26 8.74 2.74 6.63
CA GLN A 26 8.89 1.83 5.50
C GLN A 26 8.08 2.35 4.30
N GLN A 27 8.77 2.58 3.19
CA GLN A 27 8.24 3.12 1.93
C GLN A 27 6.93 2.44 1.53
N ARG A 28 5.94 3.23 1.08
CA ARG A 28 4.71 2.69 0.50
C ARG A 28 5.04 1.89 -0.76
N GLN A 29 5.12 0.58 -0.63
CA GLN A 29 5.39 -0.31 -1.75
C GLN A 29 4.10 -0.64 -2.50
N PRO A 30 4.13 -0.69 -3.84
CA PRO A 30 3.01 -1.20 -4.61
C PRO A 30 2.89 -2.72 -4.44
N GLU A 31 1.72 -3.15 -4.01
CA GLU A 31 1.27 -4.55 -3.98
C GLU A 31 0.43 -4.85 -5.23
N PRO A 32 0.29 -6.11 -5.64
CA PRO A 32 -0.60 -6.47 -6.75
C PRO A 32 -2.02 -5.91 -6.59
N PRO A 33 -2.79 -5.76 -7.70
CA PRO A 33 -4.15 -5.25 -7.63
C PRO A 33 -5.02 -6.04 -6.66
N ILE A 34 -5.66 -5.34 -5.72
CA ILE A 34 -6.66 -5.93 -4.83
C ILE A 34 -7.86 -6.40 -5.67
N ALA A 35 -8.20 -7.68 -5.54
CA ALA A 35 -9.29 -8.31 -6.27
C ALA A 35 -10.28 -9.02 -5.33
N GLY A 36 -11.54 -9.08 -5.75
CA GLY A 36 -12.60 -9.75 -5.00
C GLY A 36 -13.96 -9.06 -5.14
N PRO A 37 -15.00 -9.62 -4.52
CA PRO A 37 -16.32 -8.99 -4.48
C PRO A 37 -16.26 -7.59 -3.86
N GLY A 38 -16.84 -6.60 -4.53
CA GLY A 38 -16.86 -5.20 -4.08
C GLY A 38 -15.56 -4.42 -4.30
N CYS A 39 -14.52 -5.05 -4.85
CA CYS A 39 -13.27 -4.40 -5.20
C CYS A 39 -13.36 -3.66 -6.55
N PRO A 40 -12.41 -2.75 -6.85
CA PRO A 40 -12.32 -2.12 -8.15
C PRO A 40 -12.31 -3.17 -9.28
N ARG A 41 -12.94 -2.86 -10.41
CA ARG A 41 -12.92 -3.77 -11.58
C ARG A 41 -11.48 -3.99 -12.04
N ALA A 42 -11.19 -5.18 -12.56
CA ALA A 42 -9.88 -5.48 -13.15
C ALA A 42 -9.50 -4.41 -14.18
N GLY A 43 -8.25 -3.93 -14.13
CA GLY A 43 -7.76 -2.84 -14.98
C GLY A 43 -8.05 -1.42 -14.46
N THR A 44 -8.73 -1.26 -13.33
CA THR A 44 -8.87 0.05 -12.67
C THR A 44 -7.50 0.57 -12.26
N LYS A 45 -7.24 1.85 -12.55
CA LYS A 45 -6.00 2.56 -12.22
C LYS A 45 -6.28 4.04 -12.01
N SER A 46 -5.45 4.71 -11.22
CA SER A 46 -5.55 6.16 -11.13
C SER A 46 -5.09 6.82 -12.43
N PRO A 47 -5.79 7.85 -12.91
CA PRO A 47 -5.27 8.71 -13.96
C PRO A 47 -4.12 9.58 -13.41
N ARG A 48 -3.19 9.97 -14.28
CA ARG A 48 -2.24 11.03 -13.94
C ARG A 48 -2.98 12.37 -13.90
N SER A 49 -2.77 13.15 -12.84
CA SER A 49 -3.37 14.47 -12.67
C SER A 49 -2.37 15.40 -12.00
N SER A 50 -2.36 16.67 -12.39
CA SER A 50 -1.59 17.74 -11.73
C SER A 50 -2.40 18.48 -10.67
N GLN A 51 -3.72 18.25 -10.62
CA GLN A 51 -4.63 18.92 -9.69
C GLN A 51 -4.60 18.21 -8.33
N ARG A 52 -3.76 18.71 -7.43
CA ARG A 52 -3.67 18.25 -6.04
C ARG A 52 -4.86 18.77 -5.23
N VAL A 53 -5.50 17.89 -4.46
CA VAL A 53 -6.64 18.24 -3.62
C VAL A 53 -6.54 17.58 -2.24
N PRO A 54 -6.96 18.25 -1.16
CA PRO A 54 -7.02 17.65 0.16
C PRO A 54 -8.21 16.68 0.24
N VAL A 55 -7.96 15.50 0.80
CA VAL A 55 -8.98 14.47 1.01
C VAL A 55 -8.90 13.96 2.45
N THR A 56 -10.05 13.84 3.10
CA THR A 56 -10.18 13.23 4.41
C THR A 56 -10.98 11.94 4.29
N PHE A 57 -10.39 10.81 4.64
CA PHE A 57 -11.10 9.53 4.76
C PHE A 57 -11.56 9.36 6.21
N PHE A 58 -12.86 9.34 6.44
CA PHE A 58 -13.45 9.13 7.76
C PHE A 58 -14.03 7.72 7.87
N ASN A 59 -13.56 6.94 8.83
CA ASN A 59 -14.08 5.61 9.08
C ASN A 59 -15.28 5.65 10.03
N GLY A 60 -16.49 5.73 9.45
CA GLY A 60 -17.75 5.63 10.20
C GLY A 60 -18.14 4.20 10.57
N GLN A 61 -17.44 3.19 10.06
CA GLN A 61 -17.77 1.78 10.28
C GLN A 61 -17.51 1.33 11.72
N HIS A 62 -18.10 0.21 12.12
CA HIS A 62 -17.91 -0.37 13.46
C HIS A 62 -16.53 -1.02 13.69
N ARG A 63 -15.68 -1.10 12.65
CA ARG A 63 -14.41 -1.81 12.65
C ARG A 63 -13.32 -0.99 11.96
N GLU A 64 -12.07 -1.43 12.05
CA GLU A 64 -10.97 -0.79 11.33
C GLU A 64 -11.08 -0.96 9.82
N ALA A 65 -10.56 0.02 9.08
CA ALA A 65 -10.43 -0.01 7.64
C ALA A 65 -8.96 0.18 7.23
N HIS A 66 -8.52 -0.56 6.22
CA HIS A 66 -7.19 -0.45 5.62
C HIS A 66 -7.34 0.26 4.28
N LEU A 67 -6.71 1.43 4.17
CA LEU A 67 -6.83 2.33 3.04
C LEU A 67 -5.66 2.15 2.07
N TYR A 68 -6.00 1.93 0.80
CA TYR A 68 -5.05 1.76 -0.29
C TYR A 68 -5.35 2.74 -1.42
N TRP A 69 -4.29 3.26 -2.04
CA TRP A 69 -4.35 3.96 -3.31
C TRP A 69 -4.12 2.98 -4.46
N VAL A 70 -4.93 3.04 -5.50
CA VAL A 70 -4.67 2.29 -6.74
C VAL A 70 -3.76 3.14 -7.62
N ASP A 71 -2.51 2.72 -7.80
CA ASP A 71 -1.50 3.50 -8.51
C ASP A 71 -1.75 3.59 -10.03
N PHE A 72 -0.80 4.19 -10.74
CA PHE A 72 -0.89 4.39 -12.20
C PHE A 72 -0.81 3.08 -13.01
N ASN A 73 -0.32 2.00 -12.41
CA ASN A 73 -0.20 0.68 -13.00
C ASN A 73 -1.35 -0.25 -12.54
N GLY A 74 -2.22 0.20 -11.64
CA GLY A 74 -3.29 -0.60 -11.04
C GLY A 74 -2.86 -1.36 -9.78
N ASN A 75 -1.62 -1.22 -9.35
CA ASN A 75 -1.14 -1.82 -8.11
C ASN A 75 -1.73 -1.08 -6.89
N SER A 76 -1.89 -1.80 -5.79
CA SER A 76 -2.46 -1.25 -4.56
C SER A 76 -1.34 -0.80 -3.63
N VAL A 77 -1.39 0.45 -3.20
CA VAL A 77 -0.37 1.06 -2.36
C VAL A 77 -1.01 1.36 -1.01
N PHE A 78 -0.56 0.69 0.06
CA PHE A 78 -1.09 0.91 1.40
C PHE A 78 -0.74 2.32 1.91
N TYR A 79 -1.71 2.99 2.53
CA TYR A 79 -1.52 4.32 3.12
C TYR A 79 -1.75 4.35 4.62
N ALA A 80 -2.84 3.75 5.08
CA ALA A 80 -3.23 3.88 6.48
C ALA A 80 -4.15 2.77 6.93
N LYS A 81 -4.02 2.42 8.21
CA LYS A 81 -5.08 1.77 8.98
C LYS A 81 -5.85 2.84 9.72
N ILE A 82 -7.16 2.89 9.55
CA ILE A 82 -8.05 3.89 10.14
C ILE A 82 -8.99 3.15 11.10
N ASN A 83 -8.82 3.36 12.40
CA ASN A 83 -9.70 2.72 13.37
C ASN A 83 -11.11 3.34 13.32
N ARG A 84 -12.07 2.66 13.95
CA ARG A 84 -13.46 3.15 14.07
C ARG A 84 -13.50 4.59 14.60
N GLY A 85 -14.27 5.44 13.92
CA GLY A 85 -14.48 6.85 14.29
C GLY A 85 -13.26 7.74 14.07
N GLN A 86 -12.18 7.23 13.49
CA GLN A 86 -10.99 8.01 13.16
C GLN A 86 -11.01 8.45 11.69
N GLN A 87 -10.12 9.39 11.38
CA GLN A 87 -9.94 9.90 10.03
C GLN A 87 -8.47 9.90 9.62
N TYR A 88 -8.23 9.82 8.31
CA TYR A 88 -6.92 9.98 7.70
C TYR A 88 -6.98 11.06 6.64
N GLN A 89 -6.08 12.04 6.74
CA GLN A 89 -5.98 13.15 5.80
C GLN A 89 -4.79 12.95 4.85
N VAL A 90 -5.04 13.18 3.57
CA VAL A 90 -4.00 13.06 2.53
C VAL A 90 -4.24 14.09 1.43
N ASN A 91 -3.14 14.67 0.92
CA ASN A 91 -3.17 15.45 -0.31
C ASN A 91 -3.06 14.51 -1.51
N SER A 92 -4.20 14.16 -2.10
CA SER A 92 -4.29 13.31 -3.29
C SER A 92 -4.37 14.16 -4.56
N PHE A 93 -4.78 13.55 -5.68
CA PHE A 93 -5.04 14.27 -6.93
C PHE A 93 -6.42 13.91 -7.48
N ALA A 94 -7.02 14.84 -8.21
CA ALA A 94 -8.31 14.64 -8.85
C ALA A 94 -8.30 13.38 -9.73
N GLY A 95 -9.32 12.54 -9.58
CA GLY A 95 -9.51 11.27 -10.29
C GLY A 95 -8.77 10.07 -9.69
N HIS A 96 -7.85 10.26 -8.72
CA HIS A 96 -7.17 9.14 -8.09
C HIS A 96 -8.16 8.17 -7.44
N VAL A 97 -7.96 6.88 -7.66
CA VAL A 97 -8.81 5.81 -7.15
C VAL A 97 -8.25 5.26 -5.85
N TRP A 98 -9.11 5.12 -4.85
CA TRP A 98 -8.82 4.59 -3.53
C TRP A 98 -9.75 3.43 -3.20
N VAL A 99 -9.25 2.46 -2.45
CA VAL A 99 -10.02 1.33 -1.96
C VAL A 99 -9.81 1.17 -0.46
N ALA A 100 -10.89 0.93 0.26
CA ALA A 100 -10.87 0.58 1.68
C ALA A 100 -11.22 -0.91 1.85
N LEU A 101 -10.36 -1.61 2.56
CA LEU A 101 -10.53 -3.01 2.96
C LEU A 101 -10.93 -3.07 4.44
N ASN A 102 -11.76 -4.04 4.82
CA ASN A 102 -11.96 -4.36 6.24
C ASN A 102 -10.82 -5.24 6.78
N GLU A 103 -10.89 -5.61 8.06
CA GLU A 103 -9.87 -6.43 8.73
C GLU A 103 -9.74 -7.85 8.14
N ARG A 104 -10.69 -8.29 7.32
CA ARG A 104 -10.69 -9.59 6.63
C ARG A 104 -10.19 -9.49 5.19
N GLY A 105 -9.69 -8.33 4.76
CA GLY A 105 -9.24 -8.09 3.39
C GLY A 105 -10.37 -8.05 2.35
N ARG A 106 -11.62 -7.74 2.75
CA ARG A 106 -12.72 -7.51 1.80
C ARG A 106 -12.90 -6.03 1.51
N CYS A 107 -13.11 -5.70 0.25
CA CYS A 107 -13.40 -4.33 -0.18
C CYS A 107 -14.75 -3.88 0.37
N VAL A 108 -14.71 -2.81 1.16
CA VAL A 108 -15.90 -2.16 1.72
C VAL A 108 -16.34 -1.06 0.76
N SER A 109 -15.38 -0.32 0.21
CA SER A 109 -15.68 0.84 -0.61
C SER A 109 -14.53 1.21 -1.55
N THR A 110 -14.89 1.74 -2.72
CA THR A 110 -13.97 2.23 -3.76
C THR A 110 -14.41 3.64 -4.17
N PHE A 111 -13.46 4.57 -4.28
CA PHE A 111 -13.76 5.98 -4.53
C PHE A 111 -12.79 6.58 -5.54
N ALA A 112 -13.29 7.46 -6.41
CA ALA A 112 -12.46 8.38 -7.18
C ALA A 112 -12.49 9.76 -6.51
N VAL A 113 -11.32 10.38 -6.36
CA VAL A 113 -11.20 11.70 -5.74
C VAL A 113 -11.83 12.77 -6.64
N SER A 114 -12.78 13.53 -6.10
CA SER A 114 -13.39 14.68 -6.78
C SER A 114 -12.36 15.81 -7.00
N PRO A 115 -12.44 16.59 -8.09
CA PRO A 115 -11.63 17.81 -8.28
C PRO A 115 -11.77 18.87 -7.18
N ALA A 116 -12.83 18.81 -6.37
CA ALA A 116 -13.02 19.70 -5.21
C ALA A 116 -12.34 19.17 -3.93
N GLY A 117 -11.84 17.93 -3.92
CA GLY A 117 -11.42 17.24 -2.70
C GLY A 117 -12.61 16.95 -1.77
N GLY A 118 -12.35 16.92 -0.46
CA GLY A 118 -13.38 16.83 0.58
C GLY A 118 -13.28 15.60 1.48
N THR A 119 -14.38 15.30 2.18
CA THR A 119 -14.46 14.17 3.12
C THR A 119 -15.19 12.99 2.48
N ILE A 120 -14.58 11.81 2.57
CA ILE A 120 -15.11 10.53 2.09
C ILE A 120 -15.37 9.64 3.30
N GLY A 121 -16.62 9.21 3.47
CA GLY A 121 -16.98 8.19 4.46
C GLY A 121 -16.66 6.79 3.95
N LEU A 122 -15.95 6.00 4.76
CA LEU A 122 -15.62 4.60 4.48
C LEU A 122 -16.75 3.65 4.86
#